data_AF-A0A4Q3SI51-F1
#
_entry.id   AF-A0A4Q3SI51-F1
#
_cell.length_a   1.000
_cell.length_b   1.000
_cell.length_c   1.000
_cell.angle_alpha   90.00
_cell.angle_beta   90.00
_cell.angle_gamma   90.00
#
_symmetry.space_group_name_H-M   'P 1'
#
loop_
_entity.id
_entity.type
_entity.pdbx_description
1 polymer ?
#
loop_
_entity_poly.entity_id
_entity_poly.type
_entity_poly.pdbx_seq_one_letter_code
_entity_poly.pdbx_strand_id
1 'polypeptide(L)'
;MKKDTLSLININSKLAVPVYRQIVQSICKGIDDGLIGQNDKLPSVNGIAEKFSLARGSVFSAYNDLRASGIIDSIPGKGYFVTSTQTKQRQSVLLLFNTFSADNEILYNSILQNLSPGTRLDVFFHHHDRIQFETLIREKASYYNALIIVPEIYKDVLNVFENIDPK
;
A
#
# COMPACT_ATOMS: atom_id res chain seq x y z
N MET A 1 22.22 -22.67 -5.43
CA MET A 1 21.04 -22.94 -6.29
C MET A 1 20.49 -21.61 -6.76
N LYS A 2 20.32 -21.38 -8.07
CA LYS A 2 19.66 -20.16 -8.57
C LYS A 2 18.17 -20.26 -8.22
N LYS A 3 17.66 -19.38 -7.35
CA LYS A 3 16.22 -19.28 -7.08
C LYS A 3 15.51 -18.82 -8.35
N ASP A 4 14.50 -19.55 -8.81
CA ASP A 4 13.72 -19.17 -9.99
C ASP A 4 12.64 -18.15 -9.62
N THR A 5 13.06 -16.89 -9.49
CA THR A 5 12.20 -15.77 -9.10
C THR A 5 11.11 -15.45 -10.14
N LEU A 6 11.23 -15.95 -11.38
CA LEU A 6 10.21 -15.82 -12.43
C LEU A 6 8.96 -16.65 -12.16
N SER A 7 9.06 -17.72 -11.37
CA SER A 7 7.92 -18.58 -11.00
C SER A 7 7.01 -17.93 -9.95
N LEU A 8 7.51 -16.92 -9.23
CA LEU A 8 6.82 -16.25 -8.13
C LEU A 8 5.87 -15.14 -8.60
N ILE A 9 5.96 -14.73 -9.87
CA ILE A 9 5.13 -13.67 -10.44
C ILE A 9 3.84 -14.29 -10.96
N ASN A 10 2.70 -13.77 -10.51
CA ASN A 10 1.38 -14.18 -10.98
C ASN A 10 0.60 -12.97 -11.50
N ILE A 11 0.07 -13.09 -12.71
CA ILE A 11 -0.65 -12.01 -13.40
C ILE A 11 -2.01 -12.55 -13.86
N ASN A 12 -3.07 -11.85 -13.47
CA ASN A 12 -4.44 -12.12 -13.87
C ASN A 12 -5.05 -10.89 -14.53
N SER A 13 -5.18 -10.93 -15.84
CA SER A 13 -5.75 -9.86 -16.66
C SER A 13 -7.25 -9.64 -16.49
N LYS A 14 -7.96 -10.54 -15.79
CA LYS A 14 -9.39 -10.41 -15.49
C LYS A 14 -9.67 -9.57 -14.24
N LEU A 15 -8.66 -9.27 -13.44
CA LEU A 15 -8.81 -8.44 -12.25
C LEU A 15 -8.80 -6.95 -12.63
N ALA A 16 -9.56 -6.13 -11.89
CA ALA A 16 -9.55 -4.68 -12.04
C ALA A 16 -8.20 -4.02 -11.64
N VAL A 17 -7.29 -4.79 -11.04
CA VAL A 17 -5.98 -4.31 -10.60
C VAL A 17 -5.04 -4.18 -11.80
N PRO A 18 -4.40 -3.02 -12.03
CA PRO A 18 -3.44 -2.84 -13.11
C PRO A 18 -2.28 -3.84 -13.05
N VAL A 19 -1.82 -4.32 -14.21
CA VAL A 19 -0.77 -5.36 -14.29
C VAL A 19 0.51 -4.99 -13.55
N TYR A 20 0.97 -3.74 -13.64
CA TYR A 20 2.18 -3.31 -12.94
C TYR A 20 2.04 -3.47 -11.42
N ARG A 21 0.87 -3.17 -10.84
CA ARG A 21 0.59 -3.37 -9.41
C ARG A 21 0.59 -4.85 -9.04
N GLN A 22 0.10 -5.73 -9.93
CA GLN A 22 0.14 -7.17 -9.70
C GLN A 22 1.59 -7.71 -9.66
N ILE A 23 2.50 -7.15 -10.47
CA ILE A 23 3.94 -7.47 -10.44
C ILE A 23 4.55 -7.03 -9.10
N VAL A 24 4.29 -5.79 -8.68
CA VAL A 24 4.75 -5.26 -7.39
C VAL A 24 4.27 -6.17 -6.25
N GLN A 25 2.98 -6.48 -6.21
CA GLN A 25 2.39 -7.34 -5.19
C GLN A 25 2.99 -8.74 -5.18
N SER A 26 3.24 -9.34 -6.34
CA SER A 26 3.85 -10.67 -6.43
C SER A 26 5.28 -10.69 -5.89
N ILE A 27 6.08 -9.66 -6.21
CA ILE A 27 7.46 -9.55 -5.72
C ILE A 27 7.45 -9.29 -4.21
N CYS A 28 6.63 -8.36 -3.73
CA CYS A 28 6.50 -8.10 -2.29
C CYS A 28 6.07 -9.35 -1.52
N LYS A 29 5.08 -10.09 -2.04
CA LYS A 29 4.64 -11.35 -1.46
C LYS A 29 5.75 -12.40 -1.44
N GLY A 30 6.52 -12.54 -2.52
CA GLY A 30 7.66 -13.45 -2.55
C GLY A 30 8.73 -13.10 -1.51
N ILE A 31 8.90 -11.81 -1.19
CA ILE A 31 9.80 -11.37 -0.12
C ILE A 31 9.19 -11.63 1.26
N ASP A 32 7.91 -11.32 1.47
CA ASP A 32 7.16 -11.58 2.71
C ASP A 32 7.15 -13.07 3.07
N ASP A 33 7.00 -13.94 2.07
CA ASP A 33 7.01 -15.40 2.20
C ASP A 33 8.44 -15.96 2.37
N GLY A 34 9.47 -15.11 2.39
CA GLY A 34 10.88 -15.49 2.53
C GLY A 34 11.49 -16.17 1.30
N LEU A 35 10.76 -16.23 0.20
CA LEU A 35 11.21 -16.85 -1.06
C LEU A 35 12.24 -15.96 -1.77
N ILE A 36 12.13 -14.64 -1.63
CA ILE A 36 13.07 -13.64 -2.16
C ILE A 36 13.71 -12.91 -0.97
N GLY A 37 15.03 -13.01 -0.84
CA GLY A 37 15.79 -12.38 0.24
C GLY A 37 16.53 -11.12 -0.19
N GLN A 38 17.12 -10.44 0.79
CA GLN A 38 18.04 -9.34 0.51
C GLN A 38 19.21 -9.82 -0.36
N ASN A 39 19.62 -9.00 -1.32
CA ASN A 39 20.63 -9.28 -2.35
C ASN A 39 20.23 -10.36 -3.39
N ASP A 40 19.02 -10.92 -3.32
CA ASP A 40 18.55 -11.81 -4.39
C ASP A 40 18.34 -11.02 -5.69
N LYS A 41 18.74 -11.63 -6.80
CA LYS A 41 18.58 -11.07 -8.14
C LYS A 41 17.15 -11.27 -8.62
N LEU A 42 16.51 -10.19 -9.03
CA LEU A 42 15.20 -10.23 -9.66
C LEU A 42 15.30 -10.59 -11.15
N PRO A 43 14.21 -11.10 -11.75
CA PRO A 43 14.14 -11.31 -13.18
C PRO A 43 14.43 -10.04 -13.97
N SER A 44 14.89 -10.19 -15.21
CA SER A 44 15.02 -9.03 -16.09
C SER A 44 13.64 -8.52 -16.52
N VAL A 45 13.55 -7.21 -16.78
CA VAL A 45 12.34 -6.59 -17.34
C VAL A 45 11.88 -7.31 -18.62
N ASN A 46 12.84 -7.65 -19.50
CA ASN A 46 12.56 -8.40 -20.72
C ASN A 46 12.04 -9.82 -20.43
N GLY A 47 12.64 -10.52 -19.46
CA GLY A 47 12.22 -11.88 -19.11
C GLY A 47 10.78 -11.95 -18.58
N ILE A 48 10.35 -10.95 -17.79
CA ILE A 48 8.95 -10.84 -17.33
C ILE A 48 8.04 -10.48 -18.50
N ALA A 49 8.43 -9.49 -19.31
CA ALA A 49 7.64 -9.04 -20.45
C ALA A 49 7.38 -10.19 -21.44
N GLU A 50 8.39 -11.00 -21.74
CA GLU A 50 8.27 -12.16 -22.64
C GLU A 50 7.44 -13.28 -22.01
N LYS A 51 7.72 -13.67 -20.75
CA LYS A 51 7.03 -14.78 -20.09
C LYS A 51 5.52 -14.55 -19.97
N PHE A 52 5.12 -13.32 -19.69
CA PHE A 52 3.71 -12.98 -19.45
C PHE A 52 3.06 -12.20 -20.61
N SER A 53 3.74 -12.06 -21.75
CA SER A 53 3.27 -11.29 -22.92
C SER A 53 2.81 -9.87 -22.55
N LEU A 54 3.61 -9.17 -21.75
CA LEU A 54 3.30 -7.83 -21.24
C LEU A 54 4.03 -6.72 -21.98
N ALA A 55 3.43 -5.52 -21.96
CA ALA A 55 4.13 -4.31 -22.36
C ALA A 55 5.34 -4.07 -21.44
N ARG A 56 6.53 -3.87 -22.03
CA ARG A 56 7.76 -3.54 -21.29
C ARG A 56 7.58 -2.34 -20.36
N GLY A 57 6.80 -1.35 -20.79
CA GLY A 57 6.47 -0.18 -19.97
C GLY A 57 5.80 -0.54 -18.65
N SER A 58 4.88 -1.50 -18.62
CA SER A 58 4.19 -1.93 -17.40
C SER A 58 5.13 -2.63 -16.41
N VAL A 59 6.05 -3.45 -16.92
CA VAL A 59 7.08 -4.09 -16.09
C VAL A 59 8.06 -3.05 -15.55
N PHE A 60 8.43 -2.08 -16.39
CA PHE A 60 9.30 -0.97 -15.98
C PHE A 60 8.66 -0.10 -14.90
N SER A 61 7.37 0.24 -15.02
CA SER A 61 6.60 0.94 -13.99
C SER A 61 6.62 0.18 -12.67
N ALA A 62 6.39 -1.14 -12.69
CA ALA A 62 6.44 -1.94 -11.47
C ALA A 62 7.82 -1.90 -10.79
N TYR A 63 8.90 -1.96 -11.58
CA TYR A 63 10.27 -1.91 -11.06
C TYR A 63 10.62 -0.52 -10.53
N ASN A 64 10.13 0.54 -11.17
CA ASN A 64 10.29 1.90 -10.66
C ASN A 64 9.56 2.10 -9.32
N ASP A 65 8.35 1.55 -9.16
CA ASP A 65 7.61 1.61 -7.88
C ASP A 65 8.37 0.87 -6.76
N LEU A 66 8.88 -0.33 -7.06
CA LEU A 66 9.70 -1.10 -6.11
C LEU A 66 11.01 -0.38 -5.76
N ARG A 67 11.59 0.35 -6.71
CA ARG A 67 12.81 1.14 -6.49
C ARG A 67 12.52 2.40 -5.68
N ALA A 68 11.43 3.11 -5.99
CA ALA A 68 10.99 4.29 -5.26
C ALA A 68 10.62 3.96 -3.80
N SER A 69 10.13 2.74 -3.55
CA SER A 69 9.88 2.23 -2.19
C SER A 69 11.12 1.67 -1.48
N GLY A 70 12.29 1.66 -2.12
CA GLY A 70 13.54 1.19 -1.54
C GLY A 70 13.65 -0.33 -1.39
N ILE A 71 12.71 -1.09 -1.96
CA ILE A 71 12.68 -2.56 -1.92
C ILE A 71 13.76 -3.13 -2.85
N ILE A 72 14.00 -2.48 -3.99
CA ILE A 72 14.99 -2.92 -4.99
C ILE A 72 15.91 -1.77 -5.41
N ASP A 73 17.07 -2.12 -5.95
CA ASP A 73 17.90 -1.20 -6.73
C ASP A 73 18.55 -1.92 -7.92
N SER A 74 19.09 -1.13 -8.85
CA SER A 74 19.74 -1.62 -10.06
C SER A 74 21.25 -1.49 -9.97
N ILE A 75 21.95 -2.54 -10.37
CA ILE A 75 23.40 -2.50 -10.56
C ILE A 75 23.66 -2.46 -12.07
N PRO A 76 24.35 -1.43 -12.58
CA PRO A 76 24.66 -1.31 -14.00
C PRO A 76 25.28 -2.59 -14.58
N GLY A 77 24.72 -3.07 -15.68
CA GLY A 77 25.17 -4.30 -16.36
C GLY A 77 24.87 -5.62 -15.63
N LYS A 78 24.36 -5.61 -14.39
CA LYS A 78 24.07 -6.82 -13.62
C LYS A 78 22.57 -7.08 -13.42
N GLY A 79 21.74 -6.04 -13.40
CA GLY A 79 20.28 -6.16 -13.27
C GLY A 79 19.76 -5.58 -11.95
N TYR A 80 18.58 -6.02 -11.52
CA TYR A 80 17.90 -5.56 -10.31
C TYR A 80 18.09 -6.53 -9.15
N PHE A 81 18.28 -6.00 -7.95
CA PHE A 81 18.53 -6.75 -6.74
C PHE A 81 17.67 -6.20 -5.60
N VAL A 82 17.22 -7.07 -4.71
CA VAL A 82 16.46 -6.66 -3.51
C VAL A 82 17.40 -6.00 -2.51
N THR A 83 17.11 -4.76 -2.14
CA THR A 83 17.88 -3.97 -1.17
C THR A 83 17.26 -4.02 0.22
N SER A 84 15.94 -4.16 0.32
CA SER A 84 15.19 -4.21 1.57
C SER A 84 14.14 -5.32 1.53
N THR A 85 14.03 -6.09 2.62
CA THR A 85 12.95 -7.05 2.82
C THR A 85 11.76 -6.46 3.57
N GLN A 86 11.80 -5.16 3.90
CA GLN A 86 10.66 -4.43 4.45
C GLN A 86 9.72 -4.01 3.32
N THR A 87 8.95 -4.98 2.82
CA THR A 87 7.96 -4.77 1.74
C THR A 87 6.69 -4.09 2.23
N LYS A 88 6.34 -4.33 3.49
CA LYS A 88 5.23 -3.67 4.16
C LYS A 88 5.72 -2.30 4.60
N GLN A 89 5.24 -1.25 3.94
CA GLN A 89 5.08 -0.01 4.68
C GLN A 89 4.20 -0.33 5.88
N ARG A 90 4.66 -0.01 7.09
CA ARG A 90 3.86 -0.22 8.30
C ARG A 90 2.51 0.44 8.05
N GLN A 91 1.45 -0.37 7.94
CA GLN A 91 0.12 0.17 7.69
C GLN A 91 -0.16 1.17 8.82
N SER A 92 -0.53 2.38 8.44
CA SER A 92 -0.83 3.47 9.36
C SER A 92 -2.22 3.95 9.01
N VAL A 93 -3.16 3.66 9.91
CA VAL A 93 -4.56 4.00 9.76
C VAL A 93 -4.89 5.13 10.71
N LEU A 94 -5.47 6.21 10.20
CA LEU A 94 -6.12 7.22 11.03
C LEU A 94 -7.61 6.87 11.13
N LEU A 95 -8.12 6.73 12.35
CA LEU A 95 -9.55 6.58 12.62
C LEU A 95 -10.07 7.86 13.26
N LEU A 96 -10.98 8.54 12.58
CA LEU A 96 -11.56 9.80 13.02
C LEU A 96 -13.01 9.60 13.46
N PHE A 97 -13.27 9.75 14.75
CA PHE A 97 -14.59 9.73 15.36
C PHE A 97 -15.11 11.15 15.61
N ASN A 98 -16.43 11.27 15.74
CA ASN A 98 -17.04 12.48 16.29
C ASN A 98 -16.80 12.55 17.81
N THR A 99 -17.27 11.59 18.58
CA THR A 99 -17.13 11.52 20.04
C THR A 99 -16.85 10.08 20.47
N PHE A 100 -16.52 9.85 21.75
CA PHE A 100 -16.43 8.51 22.29
C PHE A 100 -17.83 8.04 22.72
N SER A 101 -18.37 7.04 22.03
CA SER A 101 -19.69 6.44 22.29
C SER A 101 -19.58 4.91 22.33
N ALA A 102 -20.58 4.24 22.93
CA ALA A 102 -20.62 2.77 22.98
C ALA A 102 -20.63 2.15 21.57
N ASP A 103 -21.32 2.77 20.60
CA ASP A 103 -21.32 2.32 19.21
C ASP A 103 -19.93 2.47 18.55
N ASN A 104 -19.24 3.58 18.83
CA ASN A 104 -17.89 3.83 18.34
C ASN A 104 -16.87 2.86 18.96
N GLU A 105 -17.07 2.43 20.20
CA GLU A 105 -16.25 1.40 20.85
C GLU A 105 -16.39 0.04 20.15
N ILE A 106 -17.62 -0.37 19.78
CA ILE A 106 -17.87 -1.60 19.02
C ILE A 106 -17.17 -1.53 17.66
N LEU A 107 -17.29 -0.39 16.96
CA LEU A 107 -16.63 -0.18 15.68
C LEU A 107 -15.10 -0.21 15.80
N TYR A 108 -14.53 0.49 16.79
CA TYR A 108 -13.10 0.47 17.08
C TYR A 108 -12.58 -0.96 17.30
N ASN A 109 -13.26 -1.73 18.16
CA ASN A 109 -12.87 -3.11 18.46
C ASN A 109 -12.97 -4.01 17.23
N SER A 110 -14.01 -3.84 16.42
CA SER A 110 -14.20 -4.58 15.17
C SER A 110 -13.08 -4.28 14.16
N ILE A 111 -12.70 -3.01 14.03
CA ILE A 111 -11.57 -2.60 13.17
C ILE A 111 -10.27 -3.22 13.70
N LEU A 112 -9.98 -3.03 14.99
CA LEU A 112 -8.73 -3.50 15.60
C LEU A 112 -8.50 -5.01 15.40
N GLN A 113 -9.56 -5.82 15.48
CA GLN A 113 -9.49 -7.27 15.29
C GLN A 113 -9.28 -7.70 13.83
N ASN A 114 -9.64 -6.85 12.87
CA ASN A 114 -9.57 -7.17 11.43
C ASN A 114 -8.40 -6.49 10.71
N LEU A 115 -7.61 -5.66 11.41
CA LEU A 115 -6.40 -5.06 10.85
C LEU A 115 -5.25 -6.08 10.79
N SER A 116 -4.41 -5.96 9.77
CA SER A 116 -3.22 -6.80 9.62
C SER A 116 -2.29 -6.64 10.84
N PRO A 117 -1.65 -7.72 11.32
CA PRO A 117 -0.66 -7.63 12.39
C PRO A 117 0.42 -6.59 12.09
N GLY A 118 0.72 -5.74 13.08
CA GLY A 118 1.73 -4.68 12.97
C GLY A 118 1.22 -3.35 12.41
N THR A 119 -0.05 -3.27 12.00
CA THR A 119 -0.73 -2.01 11.65
C THR A 119 -0.75 -1.07 12.85
N ARG A 120 -0.34 0.18 12.64
CA ARG A 120 -0.54 1.28 13.60
C ARG A 120 -1.91 1.90 13.35
N LEU A 121 -2.77 1.89 14.36
CA LEU A 121 -4.07 2.56 14.35
C LEU A 121 -4.01 3.72 15.33
N ASP A 122 -4.15 4.95 14.83
CA ASP A 122 -4.22 6.15 15.65
C ASP A 122 -5.64 6.70 15.61
N VAL A 123 -6.21 6.98 16.78
CA VAL A 123 -7.61 7.41 16.93
C VAL A 123 -7.68 8.90 17.29
N PHE A 124 -8.53 9.64 16.59
CA PHE A 124 -8.77 11.06 16.81
C PHE A 124 -10.27 11.35 16.96
N PHE A 125 -10.59 12.44 17.65
CA PHE A 125 -11.95 12.89 17.89
C PHE A 125 -12.09 14.35 17.46
N HIS A 126 -13.15 14.67 16.70
CA HIS A 126 -13.45 16.04 16.29
C HIS A 126 -14.59 16.70 17.08
N HIS A 127 -15.21 16.01 18.05
CA HIS A 127 -16.24 16.50 18.97
C HIS A 127 -17.38 17.31 18.32
N HIS A 128 -17.88 16.87 17.16
CA HIS A 128 -18.88 17.60 16.36
C HIS A 128 -18.42 18.99 15.87
N ASP A 129 -17.14 19.33 16.06
CA ASP A 129 -16.53 20.58 15.63
C ASP A 129 -15.93 20.42 14.22
N ARG A 130 -16.52 21.16 13.28
CA ARG A 130 -16.09 21.17 11.88
C ARG A 130 -14.66 21.70 11.69
N ILE A 131 -14.26 22.73 12.44
CA ILE A 131 -12.93 23.33 12.35
C ILE A 131 -11.90 22.33 12.85
N GLN A 132 -12.18 21.61 13.95
CA GLN A 132 -11.34 20.54 14.45
C GLN A 132 -11.21 19.40 13.43
N PHE A 133 -12.33 18.97 12.82
CA PHE A 133 -12.33 17.98 11.74
C PHE A 133 -11.41 18.39 10.57
N GLU A 134 -11.62 19.58 10.01
CA GLU A 134 -10.83 20.09 8.88
C GLU A 134 -9.34 20.21 9.23
N THR A 135 -9.03 20.62 10.45
CA THR A 135 -7.66 20.74 10.96
C THR A 135 -6.98 19.38 11.08
N LEU A 136 -7.66 18.38 11.66
CA LEU A 136 -7.14 17.02 11.77
C LEU A 136 -6.88 16.40 10.39
N ILE A 137 -7.78 16.57 9.43
CA ILE A 137 -7.56 16.07 8.06
C ILE A 137 -6.34 16.74 7.42
N ARG A 138 -6.30 18.07 7.40
CA ARG A 138 -5.23 18.84 6.75
C ARG A 138 -3.85 18.56 7.36
N GLU A 139 -3.76 18.48 8.69
CA GLU A 139 -2.48 18.33 9.37
C GLU A 139 -2.03 16.87 9.51
N LYS A 140 -2.95 15.91 9.57
CA LYS A 140 -2.61 14.52 9.91
C LYS A 140 -2.71 13.55 8.74
N ALA A 141 -3.63 13.73 7.80
CA ALA A 141 -3.93 12.71 6.78
C ALA A 141 -2.72 12.27 5.95
N SER A 142 -1.78 13.19 5.68
CA SER A 142 -0.57 12.91 4.90
C SER A 142 0.40 11.91 5.55
N TYR A 143 0.33 11.69 6.87
CA TYR A 143 1.16 10.74 7.60
C TYR A 143 0.61 9.31 7.59
N TYR A 144 -0.60 9.10 7.06
CA TYR A 144 -1.29 7.81 7.07
C TYR A 144 -1.47 7.30 5.65
N ASN A 145 -1.46 5.98 5.49
CA ASN A 145 -1.73 5.32 4.21
C ASN A 145 -3.18 4.85 4.08
N ALA A 146 -3.98 4.95 5.15
CA ALA A 146 -5.42 4.76 5.13
C ALA A 146 -6.12 5.70 6.12
N LEU A 147 -7.32 6.13 5.75
CA LEU A 147 -8.17 7.01 6.57
C LEU A 147 -9.56 6.38 6.70
N ILE A 148 -10.00 6.17 7.93
CA ILE A 148 -11.36 5.76 8.27
C ILE A 148 -12.02 6.95 8.96
N ILE A 149 -12.99 7.56 8.30
CA ILE A 149 -13.80 8.63 8.90
C ILE A 149 -15.14 8.02 9.27
N VAL A 150 -15.51 8.11 10.53
CA VAL A 150 -16.86 7.79 10.97
C VAL A 150 -17.73 9.00 10.64
N PRO A 151 -18.63 8.90 9.65
CA PRO A 151 -19.34 10.06 9.17
C PRO A 151 -20.31 10.53 10.24
N GLU A 152 -20.31 11.83 10.45
CA GLU A 152 -21.52 12.54 10.84
C GLU A 152 -22.05 13.17 9.56
N ILE A 153 -23.26 12.79 9.15
CA ILE A 153 -23.78 13.14 7.82
C ILE A 153 -24.11 14.63 7.80
N TYR A 154 -23.13 15.45 7.44
CA TYR A 154 -23.34 16.86 7.09
C TYR A 154 -23.54 16.98 5.57
N LYS A 155 -24.38 17.92 5.14
CA LYS A 155 -24.79 18.06 3.72
C LYS A 155 -23.64 18.30 2.73
N ASP A 156 -22.50 18.83 3.19
CA ASP A 156 -21.39 19.27 2.33
C ASP A 156 -20.11 18.40 2.45
N VAL A 157 -20.20 17.22 3.08
CA VAL A 157 -19.03 16.34 3.35
C VAL A 157 -18.28 15.95 2.07
N LEU A 158 -18.97 15.82 0.94
CA LEU A 158 -18.37 15.45 -0.35
C LEU A 158 -17.32 16.47 -0.83
N ASN A 159 -17.50 17.77 -0.56
CA ASN A 159 -16.58 18.83 -1.00
C ASN A 159 -15.22 18.76 -0.26
N VAL A 160 -15.17 18.14 0.92
CA VAL A 160 -13.91 17.97 1.67
C VAL A 160 -13.10 16.80 1.12
N PHE A 161 -13.77 15.76 0.64
CA PHE A 161 -13.12 14.58 0.06
C PHE A 161 -12.48 14.83 -1.30
N GLU A 162 -12.95 15.82 -2.06
CA GLU A 162 -12.35 16.21 -3.35
C GLU A 162 -10.90 16.72 -3.21
N ASN A 163 -10.49 17.13 -2.01
CA ASN A 163 -9.12 17.60 -1.73
C ASN A 163 -8.18 16.48 -1.24
N ILE A 164 -8.68 15.25 -1.09
CA ILE A 164 -7.85 14.09 -0.71
C ILE A 164 -7.37 13.44 -2.00
N ASP A 165 -6.16 13.81 -2.41
CA ASP A 165 -5.49 13.33 -3.62
C ASP A 165 -5.50 11.79 -3.69
N PRO A 166 -5.94 11.16 -4.80
CA PRO A 166 -5.92 9.72 -4.95
C PRO A 166 -4.48 9.25 -5.15
N LYS A 167 -3.82 8.81 -4.07
CA LYS A 167 -2.51 8.13 -4.12
C LYS A 167 -2.61 6.68 -4.60
#